data_AF-A0A932VB47-F1
#
_entry.id   AF-A0A932VB47-F1
#
_cell.length_a   1.000
_cell.length_b   1.000
_cell.length_c   1.000
_cell.angle_alpha   90.00
_cell.angle_beta   90.00
_cell.angle_gamma   90.00
#
_symmetry.space_group_name_H-M   'P 1'
#
loop_
_entity.id
_entity.type
_entity.pdbx_description
1 polymer ?
#
loop_
_entity_poly.entity_id
_entity_poly.type
_entity_poly.pdbx_seq_one_letter_code
_entity_poly.pdbx_strand_id
1 'polypeptide(L)' 'MLFSLALIPFSWKTALAGFLLFRLFDIWKPFPARLCQDKLPAGWGIVMDDVVAGIYANLILHILLRYYPHL' A
#
# COMPACT_ATOMS: atom_id res chain seq x y z
N MET A 1 2.41 -4.62 -3.75
CA MET A 1 3.62 -4.93 -2.93
C MET A 1 4.85 -4.10 -3.28
N LEU A 2 5.33 -4.04 -4.53
CA LEU A 2 6.56 -3.27 -4.83
C LEU A 2 6.45 -1.78 -4.46
N PHE A 3 5.28 -1.18 -4.66
CA PHE A 3 5.03 0.22 -4.29
C PHE A 3 5.04 0.48 -2.77
N SER A 4 4.73 -0.50 -1.92
CA SER A 4 4.69 -0.28 -0.46
C SER A 4 6.07 -0.10 0.15
N LEU A 5 7.12 -0.63 -0.48
CA LEU A 5 8.51 -0.57 -0.02
C LEU A 5 9.38 0.42 -0.81
N ALA A 6 8.78 1.13 -1.76
CA ALA A 6 9.51 2.12 -2.54
C ALA A 6 10.11 3.20 -1.62
N LEU A 7 11.40 3.51 -1.81
CA LEU A 7 12.12 4.57 -1.07
C LEU A 7 12.29 4.32 0.43
N ILE A 8 12.09 3.10 0.93
CA ILE A 8 12.24 2.74 2.35
C ILE A 8 13.46 1.84 2.55
N PRO A 9 14.31 2.07 3.56
CA PRO A 9 15.43 1.19 3.87
C PRO A 9 14.94 -0.26 4.13
N PHE A 10 15.53 -1.20 3.40
CA PHE A 10 15.11 -2.59 3.41
C PHE A 10 15.56 -3.28 4.71
N SER A 11 14.59 -3.65 5.54
CA SER A 11 14.74 -4.38 6.81
C SER A 11 13.66 -5.47 6.86
N TRP A 12 13.93 -6.59 7.53
CA TRP A 12 12.92 -7.66 7.64
C TRP A 12 11.65 -7.18 8.37
N LYS A 13 11.78 -6.22 9.28
CA LYS A 13 10.65 -5.58 9.98
C LYS A 13 9.85 -4.67 9.04
N THR A 14 10.52 -3.85 8.21
CA THR A 14 9.84 -2.98 7.24
C THR A 14 9.18 -3.79 6.13
N ALA A 15 9.79 -4.89 5.71
CA ALA A 15 9.20 -5.84 4.78
C ALA A 15 7.92 -6.48 5.35
N LEU A 16 7.96 -6.97 6.60
CA LEU A 16 6.81 -7.57 7.26
C LEU A 16 5.69 -6.53 7.51
N ALA A 17 6.03 -5.35 7.99
CA ALA A 17 5.09 -4.26 8.21
C ALA A 17 4.45 -3.78 6.89
N GLY A 18 5.25 -3.59 5.85
CA GLY A 18 4.77 -3.26 4.51
C GLY A 18 3.87 -4.34 3.92
N PHE A 19 4.17 -5.63 4.18
CA PHE A 19 3.32 -6.74 3.77
C PHE A 19 1.96 -6.75 4.46
N LEU A 20 1.95 -6.60 5.78
CA LEU A 20 0.71 -6.56 6.56
C LEU A 20 -0.15 -5.36 6.16
N LEU A 21 0.45 -4.17 6.03
CA LEU A 21 -0.25 -2.97 5.60
C LEU A 21 -0.82 -3.12 4.19
N PHE A 22 -0.01 -3.57 3.23
CA PHE A 22 -0.48 -3.79 1.86
C PHE A 22 -1.66 -4.76 1.83
N ARG A 23 -1.58 -5.87 2.56
CA ARG A 23 -2.64 -6.88 2.62
C ARG A 23 -3.91 -6.36 3.31
N LEU A 24 -3.75 -5.49 4.30
CA LEU A 24 -4.88 -4.82 4.95
C LEU A 24 -5.60 -3.88 3.97
N PHE A 25 -4.86 -3.08 3.18
CA PHE A 25 -5.44 -2.15 2.20
C PHE A 25 -6.05 -2.86 0.99
N ASP A 26 -5.45 -3.95 0.53
CA ASP A 26 -5.97 -4.77 -0.56
C ASP A 26 -7.32 -5.43 -0.18
N ILE A 27 -7.49 -5.86 1.07
CA ILE A 27 -8.74 -6.43 1.58
C ILE A 27 -9.78 -5.34 1.87
N TRP A 28 -9.38 -4.24 2.52
CA TRP A 28 -10.31 -3.25 3.05
C TRP A 28 -10.80 -2.25 1.99
N LYS A 29 -10.01 -2.03 0.93
CA LYS A 29 -10.33 -1.16 -0.22
C LYS A 29 -10.95 0.19 0.19
N PRO A 30 -10.26 1.01 0.99
CA PRO A 30 -10.76 2.33 1.34
C PRO A 30 -10.95 3.19 0.08
N PHE A 31 -11.97 4.04 0.11
CA PHE A 31 -12.25 5.04 -0.92
C PHE A 31 -10.98 5.89 -1.18
N PRO A 32 -10.51 6.09 -2.43
CA PRO A 32 -11.25 6.10 -3.69
C PRO A 32 -11.08 4.86 -4.60
N ALA A 33 -10.42 3.79 -4.15
CA ALA A 33 -10.16 2.58 -4.96
C ALA A 33 -11.45 2.02 -5.62
N ARG A 34 -12.54 1.90 -4.84
CA ARG A 34 -13.86 1.48 -5.34
C ARG A 34 -14.44 2.36 -6.47
N LEU A 35 -14.18 3.67 -6.47
CA LEU A 35 -14.67 4.58 -7.52
C LEU A 35 -13.96 4.35 -8.86
N CYS A 36 -12.68 3.98 -8.82
CA CYS A 36 -11.92 3.61 -10.01
C CYS A 36 -12.40 2.27 -10.58
N GLN A 37 -12.78 1.33 -9.71
CA GLN A 37 -13.35 0.04 -10.12
C GLN A 37 -14.68 0.21 -10.89
N ASP A 38 -15.55 1.14 -10.47
CA ASP A 38 -16.86 1.37 -11.11
C ASP A 38 -16.80 2.21 -12.40
N LYS A 39 -15.75 3.02 -12.60
CA LYS A 39 -15.63 3.93 -13.77
C LYS A 39 -14.69 3.46 -14.87
N LEU A 40 -13.78 2.50 -14.59
CA LEU A 40 -12.79 2.03 -15.56
C LEU A 40 -13.16 0.66 -16.12
N PRO A 41 -12.90 0.39 -17.41
CA PRO A 41 -13.18 -0.91 -18.01
C PRO A 41 -12.40 -2.02 -17.30
N ALA A 42 -13.16 -2.94 -16.70
CA ALA A 42 -12.86 -4.23 -16.03
C ALA A 42 -11.42 -4.52 -15.55
N GLY A 43 -10.40 -4.47 -16.42
CA GLY A 43 -9.01 -4.80 -16.08
C GLY A 43 -8.22 -3.67 -15.41
N TRP A 44 -8.55 -2.41 -15.71
CA TRP A 44 -7.80 -1.26 -15.16
C TRP A 44 -8.13 -0.97 -13.70
N GLY A 45 -9.35 -1.28 -13.26
CA GLY A 45 -9.76 -1.10 -11.86
C GLY A 45 -8.94 -1.94 -10.89
N ILE A 46 -8.64 -3.19 -11.25
CA ILE A 46 -7.87 -4.12 -10.41
C ILE A 46 -6.42 -3.64 -10.26
N VAL A 47 -5.79 -3.23 -11.36
CA VAL A 47 -4.41 -2.72 -11.32
C VAL A 47 -4.33 -1.42 -10.52
N MET A 48 -5.34 -0.55 -10.63
CA MET A 48 -5.34 0.71 -9.89
C MET A 48 -5.63 0.52 -8.41
N ASP A 49 -6.46 -0.47 -8.04
CA ASP A 49 -6.64 -0.91 -6.65
C ASP A 49 -5.29 -1.33 -6.03
N ASP A 50 -4.52 -2.17 -6.72
CA ASP A 50 -3.20 -2.64 -6.26
C ASP A 50 -2.20 -1.48 -6.10
N VAL A 51 -2.23 -0.50 -7.00
CA VAL A 51 -1.37 0.69 -6.94
C VAL A 51 -1.74 1.57 -5.74
N VAL A 52 -3.04 1.83 -5.54
CA VAL A 52 -3.55 2.64 -4.43
C VAL A 52 -3.25 2.00 -3.08
N ALA A 53 -3.46 0.68 -2.95
CA ALA A 53 -3.08 -0.07 -1.76
C ALA A 53 -1.56 0.00 -1.49
N GLY A 54 -0.75 -0.03 -2.54
CA GLY A 54 0.70 0.18 -2.47
C GLY A 54 1.09 1.56 -1.94
N ILE A 55 0.45 2.62 -2.43
CA ILE A 55 0.71 4.01 -2.01
C ILE A 55 0.31 4.23 -0.54
N TYR A 56 -0.87 3.73 -0.13
CA TYR A 56 -1.31 3.84 1.27
C TYR A 56 -0.37 3.13 2.24
N ALA A 57 0.04 1.91 1.89
CA ALA A 57 1.01 1.17 2.68
C ALA A 57 2.35 1.91 2.77
N ASN A 58 2.83 2.51 1.67
CA ASN A 58 4.08 3.29 1.67
C ASN A 58 4.00 4.53 2.57
N LEU A 59 2.92 5.31 2.46
CA LEU A 59 2.73 6.53 3.25
C LEU A 59 2.73 6.21 4.75
N ILE A 60 2.02 5.16 5.16
CA ILE A 60 1.95 4.74 6.56
C ILE A 60 3.29 4.18 7.03
N LEU A 61 4.00 3.44 6.19
CA LEU A 61 5.31 2.92 6.54
C LEU A 61 6.34 4.05 6.72
N HIS A 62 6.26 5.11 5.90
CA HIS A 62 7.06 6.33 6.10
C HIS A 62 6.72 7.05 7.41
N ILE A 63 5.44 7.16 7.76
CA ILE A 63 5.00 7.74 9.04
C ILE A 63 5.53 6.89 10.20
N LEU A 64 5.39 5.57 10.13
CA LEU A 64 5.89 4.64 11.14
C LEU A 64 7.40 4.75 11.33
N LEU A 65 8.18 4.82 10.23
CA LEU A 65 9.63 5.02 10.30
C LEU A 65 10.02 6.38 10.86
N ARG A 66 9.21 7.42 10.62
CA ARG A 66 9.42 8.75 11.19
C ARG A 66 9.27 8.74 12.72
N TYR A 67 8.29 8.02 13.25
CA TYR A 67 8.07 7.90 14.71
C TYR A 67 8.93 6.80 15.36
N TYR A 68 9.25 5.74 14.62
CA TYR A 68 10.01 4.59 15.06
C TYR A 68 11.14 4.28 14.07
N PRO A 69 12.26 5.03 14.10
CA PRO A 69 13.36 4.87 13.17
C PRO A 69 14.13 3.54 13.30
N HIS A 70 13.80 2.71 14.29
CA HIS A 70 14.40 1.38 14.52
C HIS A 70 13.56 0.20 13.97
N LEU A 71 12.46 0.50 13.27
CA LEU A 71 11.74 -0.45 12.43
C LEU A 71 12.61 -0.78 11.21
#